data_AF-A0A919BW32-F1
#
_entry.id   AF-A0A919BW32-F1
#
_cell.length_a   1.000
_cell.length_b   1.000
_cell.length_c   1.000
_cell.angle_alpha   90.00
_cell.angle_beta   90.00
_cell.angle_gamma   90.00
#
_symmetry.space_group_name_H-M   'P 1'
#
loop_
_entity.id
_entity.type
_entity.pdbx_description
1 polymer ?
#
loop_
_entity_poly.entity_id
_entity_poly.type
_entity_poly.pdbx_seq_one_letter_code
_entity_poly.pdbx_strand_id
1 'polypeptide(L)'
;MSIASGARGRHLTRRLVQLYAGLTLYGVSSALLVRAGLGMEPWNVLHQGLSELTGLTIGVVSIVVGAIVLLLWIPIRQRPGLGTVSNVFVVGLAMDGTLALLPEAHGLPARVALMALGIVLNGLATGLYIAARFGPGPRDGLMTGLHRATGRSIRLVRTLIEVAVVATGFLLGGSVGVGTVLYALAIGPLAQFFLRFFAVPEPTPATGPASDTGPASGTGPTPTTGPRSDTAPTPGIDATPAASSASPTGPLSAAGPAPVPASGPAPVSTPEPAAVDAADAAGTPEGAILRR
;
A
#
# COMPACT_ATOMS: atom_id res chain seq x y z
N MET A 1 31.03 31.12 3.36
CA MET A 1 29.89 30.18 3.56
C MET A 1 28.83 30.54 2.52
N SER A 2 28.70 29.75 1.44
CA SER A 2 27.96 30.16 0.24
C SER A 2 26.43 30.06 0.43
N ILE A 3 25.67 31.05 -0.05
CA ILE A 3 24.20 31.05 0.01
C ILE A 3 23.60 29.80 -0.68
N ALA A 4 24.32 29.20 -1.64
CA ALA A 4 23.94 27.96 -2.32
C ALA A 4 24.11 26.68 -1.47
N SER A 5 24.97 26.67 -0.44
CA SER A 5 25.02 25.56 0.52
C SER A 5 23.94 25.71 1.61
N GLY A 6 23.60 26.94 2.00
CA GLY A 6 22.48 27.23 2.89
C GLY A 6 21.10 26.88 2.28
N ALA A 7 20.88 27.16 1.00
CA ALA A 7 19.66 26.77 0.30
C ALA A 7 19.54 25.24 0.17
N ARG A 8 20.61 24.54 -0.23
CA ARG A 8 20.63 23.07 -0.29
C ARG A 8 20.36 22.41 1.06
N GLY A 9 20.94 22.94 2.14
CA GLY A 9 20.70 22.47 3.50
C GLY A 9 19.23 22.61 3.91
N ARG A 10 18.61 23.78 3.67
CA ARG A 10 17.19 24.03 3.99
C ARG A 10 16.24 23.10 3.22
N HIS A 11 16.54 22.80 1.96
CA HIS A 11 15.75 21.84 1.18
C HIS A 11 15.86 20.41 1.73
N LEU A 12 17.05 20.00 2.17
CA LEU A 12 17.27 18.67 2.76
C LEU A 12 16.53 18.54 4.11
N THR A 13 16.68 19.52 5.01
CA THR A 13 16.00 19.53 6.31
C THR A 13 14.49 19.46 6.13
N ARG A 14 13.91 20.26 5.23
CA ARG A 14 12.47 20.21 4.94
C ARG A 14 12.02 18.81 4.49
N ARG A 15 12.76 18.18 3.59
CA ARG A 15 12.44 16.83 3.10
C ARG A 15 12.58 15.78 4.21
N LEU A 16 13.56 15.89 5.10
CA LEU A 16 13.71 14.98 6.24
C LEU A 16 12.56 15.13 7.24
N VAL A 17 12.17 16.38 7.54
CA VAL A 17 10.99 16.64 8.38
C VAL A 17 9.74 16.06 7.74
N GLN A 18 9.53 16.24 6.43
CA GLN A 18 8.42 15.62 5.70
C GLN A 18 8.44 14.09 5.76
N LEU A 19 9.62 13.48 5.62
CA LEU A 19 9.79 12.03 5.74
C LEU A 19 9.37 11.55 7.12
N TYR A 20 10.02 12.05 8.19
CA TYR A 20 9.76 11.55 9.54
C TYR A 20 8.35 11.89 10.03
N ALA A 21 7.84 13.09 9.74
CA ALA A 21 6.45 13.43 10.04
C ALA A 21 5.47 12.50 9.31
N GLY A 22 5.72 12.22 8.03
CA GLY A 22 4.91 11.28 7.24
C GLY A 22 4.96 9.87 7.81
N LEU A 23 6.14 9.35 8.15
CA LEU A 23 6.30 8.00 8.72
C LEU A 23 5.67 7.86 10.10
N THR A 24 5.86 8.83 10.99
CA THR A 24 5.21 8.84 12.31
C THR A 24 3.69 8.91 12.16
N LEU A 25 3.19 9.79 11.30
CA LEU A 25 1.74 9.90 11.04
C LEU A 25 1.17 8.62 10.44
N TYR A 26 1.95 7.91 9.61
CA TYR A 26 1.55 6.61 9.08
C TYR A 26 1.33 5.60 10.21
N GLY A 27 2.30 5.46 11.12
CA GLY A 27 2.16 4.56 12.29
C GLY A 27 0.99 4.94 13.20
N VAL A 28 0.82 6.23 13.49
CA VAL A 28 -0.32 6.76 14.25
C VAL A 28 -1.64 6.38 13.57
N SER A 29 -1.78 6.68 12.27
CA SER A 29 -3.01 6.40 11.52
C SER A 29 -3.37 4.91 11.48
N SER A 30 -2.35 4.05 11.39
CA SER A 30 -2.50 2.58 11.41
C SER A 30 -2.99 2.13 12.79
N ALA A 31 -2.43 2.67 13.87
CA ALA A 31 -2.89 2.41 15.23
C ALA A 31 -4.35 2.88 15.46
N LEU A 32 -4.77 4.00 14.87
CA LEU A 32 -6.18 4.42 14.93
C LEU A 32 -7.12 3.39 14.30
N LEU A 33 -6.72 2.78 13.17
CA LEU A 33 -7.50 1.75 12.50
C LEU A 33 -7.60 0.47 13.33
N VAL A 34 -6.50 0.06 13.97
CA VAL A 34 -6.50 -1.05 14.95
C VAL A 34 -7.48 -0.74 16.08
N ARG A 35 -7.38 0.44 16.71
CA ARG A 35 -8.24 0.84 17.84
C ARG A 35 -9.71 1.01 17.46
N ALA A 36 -10.01 1.38 16.21
CA ALA A 36 -11.36 1.40 15.71
C ALA A 36 -11.96 -0.02 15.66
N GLY A 37 -11.16 -1.06 15.42
CA GLY A 37 -11.60 -2.45 15.44
C GLY A 37 -12.69 -2.78 14.40
N LEU A 38 -12.83 -1.99 13.33
CA LEU A 38 -13.83 -2.20 12.27
C LEU A 38 -13.21 -2.85 11.01
N GLY A 39 -11.99 -3.38 11.15
CA GLY A 39 -11.11 -3.79 10.06
C GLY A 39 -9.95 -2.79 9.89
N MET A 40 -8.89 -3.24 9.22
CA MET A 40 -7.64 -2.49 9.07
C MET A 40 -7.13 -2.55 7.64
N GLU A 41 -6.05 -1.83 7.36
CA GLU A 41 -5.35 -1.92 6.07
C GLU A 41 -4.74 -3.31 5.83
N PRO A 42 -4.60 -3.74 4.56
CA PRO A 42 -4.22 -5.11 4.19
C PRO A 42 -3.02 -5.72 4.92
N TRP A 43 -1.94 -4.95 5.05
CA TRP A 43 -0.71 -5.41 5.70
C TRP A 43 -0.87 -5.54 7.21
N ASN A 44 -1.73 -4.72 7.80
CA ASN A 44 -1.98 -4.76 9.23
C ASN A 44 -2.89 -5.94 9.62
N VAL A 45 -3.70 -6.45 8.69
CA VAL A 45 -4.37 -7.76 8.85
C VAL A 45 -3.32 -8.86 9.05
N LEU A 46 -2.24 -8.86 8.25
CA LEU A 46 -1.13 -9.79 8.43
C LEU A 46 -0.37 -9.56 9.74
N HIS A 47 -0.04 -8.30 10.06
CA HIS A 47 0.69 -7.99 11.28
C HIS A 47 -0.09 -8.35 12.55
N GLN A 48 -1.41 -8.12 12.56
CA GLN A 48 -2.25 -8.53 13.67
C GLN A 48 -2.29 -10.06 13.80
N GLY A 49 -2.54 -10.81 12.72
CA GLY A 49 -2.58 -12.28 12.81
C GLY A 49 -1.24 -12.87 13.30
N LEU A 50 -0.11 -12.33 12.83
CA LEU A 50 1.21 -12.72 13.34
C LEU A 50 1.45 -12.29 14.80
N SER A 51 0.93 -11.13 15.21
CA SER A 51 1.00 -10.64 16.60
C SER A 51 0.25 -11.58 17.54
N GLU A 52 -0.95 -12.03 17.15
CA GLU A 52 -1.76 -13.00 17.91
C GLU A 52 -1.07 -14.36 18.03
N LEU A 53 -0.34 -14.80 17.00
CA LEU A 53 0.38 -16.08 17.02
C LEU A 53 1.70 -16.04 17.79
N THR A 54 2.42 -14.91 17.75
CA THR A 54 3.77 -14.80 18.34
C THR A 54 3.78 -14.17 19.73
N GLY A 55 2.71 -13.47 20.11
CA GLY A 55 2.64 -12.67 21.33
C GLY A 55 3.44 -11.35 21.27
N LEU A 56 4.07 -11.05 20.13
CA LEU A 56 4.77 -9.78 19.92
C LEU A 56 3.77 -8.66 19.63
N THR A 57 4.14 -7.41 19.93
CA THR A 57 3.31 -6.25 19.58
C THR A 57 3.21 -6.07 18.06
N ILE A 58 2.11 -5.48 17.59
CA ILE A 58 1.87 -5.30 16.14
C ILE A 58 2.97 -4.45 15.49
N GLY A 59 3.48 -3.41 16.17
CA GLY A 59 4.58 -2.60 15.67
C GLY A 59 5.90 -3.37 15.53
N VAL A 60 6.24 -4.23 16.49
CA VAL A 60 7.41 -5.13 16.39
C VAL A 60 7.24 -6.11 15.24
N VAL A 61 6.07 -6.72 15.10
CA VAL A 61 5.77 -7.61 13.95
C VAL A 61 5.91 -6.85 12.63
N SER A 62 5.41 -5.62 12.54
CA SER A 62 5.58 -4.77 11.36
C SER A 62 7.05 -4.50 11.03
N ILE A 63 7.91 -4.32 12.04
CA ILE A 63 9.35 -4.14 11.85
C ILE A 63 9.98 -5.42 11.29
N VAL A 64 9.65 -6.57 11.88
CA VAL A 64 10.18 -7.89 11.46
C VAL A 64 9.76 -8.22 10.04
N VAL A 65 8.46 -8.08 9.72
CA VAL A 65 7.94 -8.31 8.36
C VAL A 65 8.58 -7.33 7.38
N GLY A 66 8.69 -6.06 7.74
CA GLY A 66 9.39 -5.06 6.93
C GLY A 66 10.84 -5.44 6.64
N ALA A 67 11.58 -5.92 7.64
CA ALA A 67 12.95 -6.40 7.47
C ALA A 67 13.02 -7.63 6.55
N ILE A 68 12.11 -8.60 6.69
CA ILE A 68 12.01 -9.77 5.81
C ILE A 68 11.75 -9.32 4.36
N VAL A 69 10.84 -8.37 4.15
CA VAL A 69 10.56 -7.82 2.81
C VAL A 69 11.80 -7.15 2.22
N LEU A 70 12.61 -6.46 3.03
CA LEU A 70 13.87 -5.89 2.56
C LEU A 70 14.91 -6.97 2.21
N LEU A 71 14.96 -8.08 2.94
CA LEU A 71 15.81 -9.21 2.56
C LEU A 71 15.37 -9.84 1.24
N LEU A 72 14.06 -9.89 0.96
CA LEU A 72 13.53 -10.34 -0.33
C LEU A 72 13.92 -9.42 -1.50
N TRP A 73 14.45 -8.21 -1.24
CA TRP A 73 14.98 -7.36 -2.31
C TRP A 73 16.38 -7.77 -2.79
N ILE A 74 17.12 -8.57 -2.02
CA ILE A 74 18.46 -9.06 -2.41
C ILE A 74 18.44 -9.71 -3.80
N PRO A 75 17.54 -10.69 -4.11
CA PRO A 75 17.46 -11.25 -5.45
C PRO A 75 16.98 -10.24 -6.51
N ILE A 76 16.22 -9.21 -6.10
CA ILE A 76 15.65 -8.18 -6.97
C ILE A 76 16.68 -7.06 -7.28
N ARG A 77 17.83 -7.05 -6.59
CA ARG A 77 18.91 -6.05 -6.72
C ARG A 77 18.44 -4.60 -6.52
N GLN A 78 17.40 -4.39 -5.73
CA GLN A 78 16.91 -3.05 -5.40
C GLN A 78 17.66 -2.51 -4.18
N ARG A 79 18.28 -1.33 -4.30
CA ARG A 79 19.05 -0.72 -3.21
C ARG A 79 18.10 -0.01 -2.22
N PRO A 80 18.05 -0.40 -0.94
CA PRO A 80 17.26 0.31 0.06
C PRO A 80 17.81 1.72 0.28
N GLY A 81 16.92 2.72 0.34
CA GLY A 81 17.27 4.09 0.69
C GLY A 81 17.08 4.37 2.18
N LEU A 82 17.50 5.56 2.64
CA LEU A 82 17.26 6.01 4.02
C LEU A 82 15.76 5.96 4.38
N GLY A 83 14.89 6.38 3.45
CA GLY A 83 13.45 6.34 3.65
C GLY A 83 12.89 4.93 3.79
N THR A 84 13.49 3.96 3.09
CA THR A 84 13.10 2.54 3.15
C THR A 84 13.35 1.96 4.54
N VAL A 85 14.56 2.14 5.07
CA VAL A 85 14.91 1.63 6.40
C VAL A 85 14.17 2.40 7.49
N SER A 86 14.09 3.73 7.37
CA SER A 86 13.34 4.55 8.32
C SER A 86 11.86 4.18 8.36
N ASN A 87 11.26 3.82 7.23
CA ASN A 87 9.87 3.41 7.17
C ASN A 87 9.62 2.16 8.04
N VAL A 88 10.47 1.14 7.94
CA VAL A 88 10.35 -0.08 8.75
C VAL A 88 10.31 0.25 10.24
N PHE A 89 11.30 1.00 10.74
CA PHE A 89 11.43 1.26 12.18
C PHE A 89 10.45 2.33 12.69
N VAL A 90 10.36 3.47 12.01
CA VAL A 90 9.57 4.61 12.51
C VAL A 90 8.08 4.29 12.50
N VAL A 91 7.59 3.57 11.47
CA VAL A 91 6.17 3.19 11.41
C VAL A 91 5.82 2.24 12.55
N GLY A 92 6.60 1.18 12.75
CA GLY A 92 6.36 0.21 13.82
C GLY A 92 6.45 0.83 15.22
N LEU A 93 7.48 1.64 15.48
CA LEU A 93 7.64 2.33 16.76
C LEU A 93 6.52 3.35 17.02
N ALA A 94 6.14 4.14 16.02
CA ALA A 94 5.04 5.10 16.15
C ALA A 94 3.70 4.39 16.36
N MET A 95 3.51 3.23 15.73
CA MET A 95 2.32 2.41 15.90
C MET A 95 2.19 1.89 17.34
N ASP A 96 3.22 1.23 17.86
CA ASP A 96 3.20 0.72 19.24
C ASP A 96 3.10 1.85 20.27
N GLY A 97 3.83 2.95 20.05
CA GLY A 97 3.73 4.14 20.91
C GLY A 97 2.31 4.73 20.91
N THR A 98 1.64 4.76 19.77
CA THR A 98 0.25 5.24 19.68
C THR A 98 -0.71 4.27 20.36
N LEU A 99 -0.55 2.96 20.14
CA LEU A 99 -1.39 1.95 20.80
C LEU A 99 -1.22 1.99 22.32
N ALA A 100 -0.02 2.21 22.83
CA ALA A 100 0.23 2.34 24.27
C ALA A 100 -0.47 3.56 24.89
N LEU A 101 -0.60 4.66 24.14
CA LEU A 101 -1.20 5.91 24.62
C LEU A 101 -2.71 6.01 24.36
N LEU A 102 -3.20 5.35 23.31
CA LEU A 102 -4.59 5.46 22.88
C LEU A 102 -5.42 4.30 23.45
N PRO A 103 -6.39 4.58 24.34
CA PRO A 103 -7.27 3.55 24.88
C PRO A 103 -8.19 2.97 23.79
N GLU A 104 -8.87 1.87 24.14
CA GLU A 104 -9.84 1.24 23.25
C GLU A 104 -11.04 2.15 22.96
N ALA A 105 -11.52 2.09 21.73
CA ALA A 105 -12.66 2.88 21.31
C ALA A 105 -13.97 2.20 21.69
N HIS A 106 -14.71 2.80 22.61
CA HIS A 106 -16.02 2.29 23.03
C HIS A 106 -17.16 2.98 22.28
N GLY A 107 -18.12 2.17 21.82
CA GLY A 107 -19.27 2.64 21.05
C GLY A 107 -19.00 2.78 19.56
N LEU A 108 -20.02 2.48 18.75
CA LEU A 108 -19.92 2.50 17.29
C LEU A 108 -19.54 3.88 16.71
N PRO A 109 -20.08 5.03 17.21
CA PRO A 109 -19.72 6.34 16.66
C PRO A 109 -18.23 6.68 16.80
N ALA A 110 -17.64 6.39 17.96
CA ALA A 110 -16.21 6.64 18.20
C ALA A 110 -15.34 5.76 17.29
N ARG A 111 -15.69 4.48 17.14
CA ARG A 111 -15.01 3.53 16.24
C ARG A 111 -15.08 3.99 14.78
N VAL A 112 -16.24 4.44 14.31
CA VAL A 112 -16.41 4.97 12.94
C VAL A 112 -15.59 6.25 12.74
N ALA A 113 -15.61 7.17 13.70
CA ALA A 113 -14.83 8.40 13.63
C ALA A 113 -13.31 8.12 13.58
N LEU A 114 -12.81 7.23 14.44
CA LEU A 114 -11.41 6.79 14.44
C LEU A 114 -11.01 6.11 13.14
N MET A 115 -11.88 5.24 12.59
CA MET A 115 -11.64 4.59 11.31
C MET A 115 -11.54 5.62 10.17
N ALA A 116 -12.51 6.53 10.08
CA ALA A 116 -12.52 7.57 9.05
C ALA A 116 -11.28 8.48 9.15
N LEU A 117 -10.96 8.93 10.37
CA LEU A 117 -9.76 9.72 10.64
C LEU A 117 -8.49 8.95 10.28
N GLY A 118 -8.38 7.68 10.68
CA GLY A 118 -7.27 6.80 10.35
C GLY A 118 -7.04 6.68 8.84
N ILE A 119 -8.09 6.44 8.06
CA ILE A 119 -8.00 6.36 6.59
C ILE A 119 -7.48 7.68 5.99
N VAL A 120 -8.03 8.82 6.42
CA VAL A 120 -7.63 10.14 5.89
C VAL A 120 -6.18 10.48 6.27
N LEU A 121 -5.82 10.27 7.54
CA LEU A 121 -4.46 10.50 8.02
C LEU A 121 -3.45 9.58 7.35
N ASN A 122 -3.83 8.35 7.03
CA ASN A 122 -2.97 7.42 6.31
C ASN A 122 -2.68 7.91 4.87
N GLY A 123 -3.71 8.41 4.17
CA GLY A 123 -3.53 9.05 2.86
C GLY A 123 -2.61 10.28 2.93
N LEU A 124 -2.79 11.13 3.94
CA LEU A 124 -1.95 12.30 4.22
C LEU A 124 -0.49 11.91 4.48
N ALA A 125 -0.29 10.94 5.37
CA ALA A 125 1.02 10.37 5.70
C ALA A 125 1.72 9.81 4.45
N THR A 126 0.97 9.10 3.60
CA THR A 126 1.45 8.54 2.34
C THR A 126 1.94 9.62 1.39
N GLY A 127 1.16 10.70 1.24
CA GLY A 127 1.57 11.87 0.45
C GLY A 127 2.86 12.51 0.98
N LEU A 128 2.97 12.72 2.29
CA LEU A 128 4.13 13.34 2.93
C LEU A 128 5.42 12.54 2.76
N TYR A 129 5.40 11.24 3.07
CA TYR A 129 6.64 10.45 3.02
C TYR A 129 7.10 10.22 1.57
N ILE A 130 6.17 10.03 0.62
CA ILE A 130 6.53 9.85 -0.80
C ILE A 130 7.09 11.16 -1.36
N ALA A 131 6.46 12.30 -1.06
CA ALA A 131 6.92 13.61 -1.51
C ALA A 131 8.33 13.96 -0.99
N ALA A 132 8.78 13.37 0.12
CA ALA A 132 10.13 13.54 0.65
C ALA A 132 11.23 12.93 -0.25
N ARG A 133 10.89 11.99 -1.14
CA ARG A 133 11.79 11.38 -2.15
C ARG A 133 13.07 10.74 -1.55
N PHE A 134 12.95 10.03 -0.43
CA PHE A 134 14.07 9.30 0.21
C PHE A 134 14.12 7.79 -0.11
N GLY A 135 13.37 7.38 -1.14
CA GLY A 135 13.23 5.98 -1.54
C GLY A 135 11.85 5.41 -1.17
N PRO A 136 11.43 4.33 -1.85
CA PRO A 136 10.15 3.68 -1.60
C PRO A 136 10.14 2.93 -0.26
N GLY A 137 8.96 2.73 0.33
CA GLY A 137 8.80 1.81 1.46
C GLY A 137 9.08 0.35 1.07
N PRO A 138 9.25 -0.57 2.04
CA PRO A 138 9.54 -1.99 1.77
C PRO A 138 8.51 -2.64 0.85
N ARG A 139 7.23 -2.38 1.13
CA ARG A 139 6.07 -2.81 0.33
C ARG A 139 6.12 -2.23 -1.09
N ASP A 140 6.33 -0.92 -1.20
CA ASP A 140 6.34 -0.22 -2.49
C ASP A 140 7.48 -0.72 -3.37
N GLY A 141 8.66 -0.91 -2.79
CA GLY A 141 9.78 -1.43 -3.54
C GLY A 141 9.60 -2.90 -3.92
N LEU A 142 9.00 -3.75 -3.06
CA LEU A 142 8.64 -5.12 -3.44
C LEU A 142 7.72 -5.13 -4.68
N MET A 143 6.70 -4.28 -4.69
CA MET A 143 5.79 -4.11 -5.84
C MET A 143 6.55 -3.67 -7.11
N THR A 144 7.39 -2.63 -7.03
CA THR A 144 8.16 -2.17 -8.20
C THR A 144 9.22 -3.17 -8.65
N GLY A 145 9.79 -3.91 -7.71
CA GLY A 145 10.78 -4.94 -7.92
C GLY A 145 10.22 -6.13 -8.68
N LEU A 146 9.09 -6.66 -8.22
CA LEU A 146 8.35 -7.73 -8.89
C LEU A 146 7.83 -7.31 -10.27
N HIS A 147 7.40 -6.06 -10.42
CA HIS A 147 7.06 -5.51 -11.75
C HIS A 147 8.25 -5.58 -12.71
N ARG A 148 9.44 -5.12 -12.30
CA ARG A 148 10.66 -5.18 -13.13
C ARG A 148 11.10 -6.62 -13.43
N ALA A 149 10.96 -7.53 -12.47
CA ALA A 149 11.36 -8.92 -12.63
C ALA A 149 10.40 -9.73 -13.51
N THR A 150 9.10 -9.45 -13.47
CA THR A 150 8.06 -10.26 -14.16
C THR A 150 7.49 -9.63 -15.42
N GLY A 151 7.68 -8.32 -15.63
CA GLY A 151 7.06 -7.55 -16.71
C GLY A 151 5.54 -7.35 -16.57
N ARG A 152 4.91 -7.85 -15.50
CA ARG A 152 3.46 -7.69 -15.24
C ARG A 152 3.13 -6.29 -14.76
N SER A 153 1.91 -5.79 -15.00
CA SER A 153 1.53 -4.43 -14.60
C SER A 153 1.65 -4.20 -13.08
N ILE A 154 2.05 -2.98 -12.67
CA ILE A 154 2.15 -2.57 -11.25
C ILE A 154 0.83 -2.80 -10.51
N ARG A 155 -0.30 -2.52 -11.17
CA ARG A 155 -1.64 -2.72 -10.60
C ARG A 155 -1.89 -4.20 -10.29
N LEU A 156 -1.54 -5.11 -11.19
CA LEU A 156 -1.71 -6.54 -10.97
C LEU A 156 -0.83 -7.04 -9.83
N VAL A 157 0.47 -6.71 -9.86
CA VAL A 157 1.43 -7.08 -8.81
C VAL A 157 0.96 -6.59 -7.45
N ARG A 158 0.55 -5.32 -7.35
CA ARG A 158 -0.02 -4.75 -6.13
C ARG A 158 -1.22 -5.55 -5.66
N THR A 159 -2.18 -5.82 -6.55
CA THR A 159 -3.42 -6.50 -6.19
C THR A 159 -3.15 -7.92 -5.68
N LEU A 160 -2.24 -8.65 -6.32
CA LEU A 160 -1.86 -10.01 -5.90
C LEU A 160 -1.19 -10.02 -4.52
N ILE A 161 -0.23 -9.11 -4.28
CA ILE A 161 0.39 -8.95 -2.95
C ILE A 161 -0.69 -8.59 -1.93
N GLU A 162 -1.55 -7.64 -2.28
CA GLU A 162 -2.84 -7.29 -1.67
C GLU A 162 -3.59 -8.45 -1.06
N VAL A 163 -4.11 -9.25 -1.98
CA VAL A 163 -4.97 -10.37 -1.67
C VAL A 163 -4.21 -11.41 -0.88
N ALA A 164 -2.93 -11.66 -1.22
CA ALA A 164 -2.11 -12.64 -0.50
C ALA A 164 -1.90 -12.25 0.97
N VAL A 165 -1.55 -10.99 1.27
CA VAL A 165 -1.32 -10.55 2.65
C VAL A 165 -2.62 -10.50 3.47
N VAL A 166 -3.74 -10.08 2.86
CA VAL A 166 -5.05 -10.09 3.54
C VAL A 166 -5.49 -11.51 3.81
N ALA A 167 -5.44 -12.38 2.81
CA ALA A 167 -5.86 -13.78 2.96
C ALA A 167 -5.00 -14.49 4.00
N THR A 168 -3.69 -14.34 3.95
CA THR A 168 -2.77 -14.91 4.94
C THR A 168 -3.07 -14.35 6.33
N GLY A 169 -3.15 -13.03 6.47
CA GLY A 169 -3.43 -12.40 7.76
C GLY A 169 -4.76 -12.83 8.36
N PHE A 170 -5.81 -12.90 7.55
CA PHE A 170 -7.14 -13.35 7.97
C PHE A 170 -7.12 -14.81 8.44
N LEU A 171 -6.44 -15.69 7.71
CA LEU A 171 -6.25 -17.09 8.13
C LEU A 171 -5.47 -17.23 9.44
N LEU A 172 -4.59 -16.27 9.76
CA LEU A 172 -3.83 -16.22 11.00
C LEU A 172 -4.58 -15.53 12.16
N GLY A 173 -5.83 -15.11 11.97
CA GLY A 173 -6.65 -14.45 13.01
C GLY A 173 -6.81 -12.93 12.86
N GLY A 174 -6.13 -12.31 11.89
CA GLY A 174 -6.21 -10.88 11.62
C GLY A 174 -7.62 -10.41 11.24
N SER A 175 -8.02 -9.24 11.75
CA SER A 175 -9.37 -8.71 11.56
C SER A 175 -9.57 -8.06 10.19
N VAL A 176 -10.55 -8.58 9.44
CA VAL A 176 -11.04 -7.99 8.19
C VAL A 176 -12.47 -7.52 8.38
N GLY A 177 -12.78 -6.29 7.97
CA GLY A 177 -14.12 -5.73 8.15
C GLY A 177 -14.43 -4.58 7.19
N VAL A 178 -15.49 -3.82 7.51
CA VAL A 178 -15.92 -2.67 6.71
C VAL A 178 -14.81 -1.63 6.53
N GLY A 179 -13.98 -1.42 7.55
CA GLY A 179 -12.82 -0.54 7.51
C GLY A 179 -11.77 -0.98 6.49
N THR A 180 -11.55 -2.30 6.33
CA THR A 180 -10.63 -2.83 5.32
C THR A 180 -11.12 -2.55 3.91
N VAL A 181 -12.42 -2.72 3.65
CA VAL A 181 -13.04 -2.44 2.36
C VAL A 181 -12.99 -0.94 2.05
N LEU A 182 -13.42 -0.10 3.00
CA LEU A 182 -13.38 1.34 2.86
C LEU A 182 -11.95 1.85 2.64
N TYR A 183 -10.98 1.32 3.39
CA TYR A 183 -9.57 1.64 3.20
C TYR A 183 -9.11 1.28 1.78
N ALA A 184 -9.39 0.06 1.30
CA ALA A 184 -8.97 -0.39 -0.02
C ALA A 184 -9.53 0.51 -1.15
N LEU A 185 -10.77 0.99 -1.00
CA LEU A 185 -11.41 1.89 -1.96
C LEU A 185 -10.89 3.34 -1.86
N ALA A 186 -10.67 3.83 -0.65
CA ALA A 186 -10.34 5.24 -0.40
C ALA A 186 -8.84 5.57 -0.51
N ILE A 187 -7.95 4.62 -0.16
CA ILE A 187 -6.52 4.92 -0.03
C ILE A 187 -5.88 5.34 -1.36
N GLY A 188 -6.32 4.78 -2.48
CA GLY A 188 -5.81 5.14 -3.81
C GLY A 188 -6.05 6.62 -4.15
N PRO A 189 -7.32 7.07 -4.19
CA PRO A 189 -7.65 8.48 -4.40
C PRO A 189 -7.03 9.42 -3.36
N LEU A 190 -7.05 9.07 -2.08
CA LEU A 190 -6.49 9.91 -1.02
C LEU A 190 -4.98 10.09 -1.16
N ALA A 191 -4.23 8.99 -1.37
CA ALA A 191 -2.79 9.06 -1.56
C ALA A 191 -2.44 9.92 -2.79
N GLN A 192 -3.18 9.80 -3.89
CA GLN A 192 -2.97 10.63 -5.08
C GLN A 192 -3.26 12.11 -4.81
N PHE A 193 -4.34 12.42 -4.09
CA PHE A 193 -4.70 13.78 -3.71
C PHE A 193 -3.60 14.43 -2.87
N PHE A 194 -3.19 13.78 -1.78
CA PHE A 194 -2.17 14.33 -0.89
C PHE A 194 -0.78 14.36 -1.54
N LEU A 195 -0.43 13.38 -2.37
CA LEU A 195 0.83 13.42 -3.11
C LEU A 195 0.88 14.65 -4.02
N ARG A 196 -0.20 14.99 -4.74
CA ARG A 196 -0.25 16.22 -5.56
C ARG A 196 -0.16 17.48 -4.70
N PHE A 197 -0.78 17.47 -3.52
CA PHE A 197 -0.75 18.59 -2.59
C PHE A 197 0.65 18.86 -2.02
N PHE A 198 1.43 17.82 -1.74
CA PHE A 198 2.80 17.94 -1.21
C PHE A 198 3.89 17.86 -2.28
N ALA A 199 3.55 17.56 -3.53
CA ALA A 199 4.50 17.50 -4.64
C ALA A 199 5.19 18.86 -4.80
N VAL A 200 6.52 18.85 -4.68
CA VAL A 200 7.35 20.02 -5.00
C VAL A 200 7.59 20.01 -6.52
N PRO A 201 7.29 21.10 -7.26
CA PRO A 201 7.51 21.18 -8.70
C PRO A 201 8.94 20.78 -9.07
N GLU A 202 9.06 19.92 -10.08
CA GLU A 202 10.35 19.59 -10.67
C GLU A 202 10.88 20.82 -11.42
N PRO A 203 12.19 21.14 -11.35
CA PRO A 203 12.81 21.97 -12.36
C PRO A 203 12.62 21.29 -13.71
N THR A 204 11.89 21.92 -14.63
CA THR A 204 11.75 21.47 -16.01
C THR A 204 13.15 21.15 -16.54
N PRO A 205 13.40 19.94 -17.09
CA PRO A 205 14.64 19.68 -17.79
C PRO A 205 14.71 20.74 -18.88
N ALA A 206 15.69 21.64 -18.80
CA ALA A 206 15.91 22.61 -19.85
C ALA A 206 16.00 21.83 -21.16
N THR A 207 15.01 22.00 -22.03
CA THR A 207 15.09 21.53 -23.40
C THR A 207 16.34 22.19 -23.97
N GLY A 208 17.45 21.44 -24.01
CA GLY A 208 18.63 21.86 -24.76
C GLY A 208 18.17 22.12 -26.18
N PRO A 209 18.62 23.21 -26.83
CA PRO A 209 18.21 23.49 -28.20
C PRO A 209 18.50 22.26 -29.04
N ALA A 210 17.47 21.78 -29.74
CA ALA A 210 17.61 20.72 -30.73
C ALA A 210 18.73 21.12 -31.68
N SER A 211 19.87 20.45 -31.57
CA SER A 211 20.93 20.57 -32.56
C SER A 211 20.41 19.93 -33.83
N ASP A 212 19.98 20.77 -34.76
CA ASP A 212 19.76 20.45 -36.16
C ASP A 212 20.96 19.66 -36.71
N THR A 213 20.81 18.34 -36.84
CA THR A 213 21.58 17.57 -37.81
C THR A 213 20.78 17.51 -39.09
N GLY A 214 20.95 18.54 -39.93
CA GLY A 214 20.55 18.50 -41.33
C GLY A 214 21.40 17.46 -42.10
N PRO A 215 20.83 16.72 -43.06
CA PRO A 215 21.59 15.78 -43.87
C PRO A 215 22.48 16.54 -44.86
N ALA A 216 23.79 16.35 -44.75
CA ALA A 216 24.75 16.81 -45.75
C ALA A 216 24.57 15.99 -47.05
N SER A 217 23.88 16.57 -48.02
CA SER A 217 23.83 16.10 -49.40
C SER A 217 25.17 16.40 -50.09
N GLY A 218 25.98 15.36 -50.28
CA GLY A 218 27.20 15.40 -51.08
C GLY A 218 26.88 15.55 -52.57
N THR A 219 27.52 16.53 -53.22
CA THR A 219 27.51 16.74 -54.67
C THR A 219 28.94 16.78 -55.18
N GLY A 220 29.26 15.90 -56.12
CA GLY A 220 30.52 15.87 -56.88
C GLY A 220 30.42 14.89 -58.05
N PRO A 221 30.68 15.29 -59.32
CA PRO A 221 30.37 14.45 -60.48
C PRO A 221 31.59 13.76 -61.14
N THR A 222 31.26 12.74 -61.97
CA THR A 222 31.92 12.27 -63.23
C THR A 222 33.02 11.17 -63.19
N PRO A 223 33.26 10.41 -64.30
CA PRO A 223 33.04 8.94 -64.36
C PRO A 223 34.24 8.12 -64.91
N THR A 224 34.30 6.79 -64.76
CA THR A 224 35.02 5.91 -65.72
C THR A 224 34.53 4.44 -65.69
N THR A 225 34.55 3.87 -66.89
CA THR A 225 34.12 2.58 -67.48
C THR A 225 34.58 1.24 -66.87
N GLY A 226 33.74 0.20 -67.04
CA GLY A 226 34.12 -1.23 -67.08
C GLY A 226 32.89 -2.16 -67.29
N PRO A 227 32.89 -3.13 -68.23
CA PRO A 227 31.65 -3.81 -68.68
C PRO A 227 31.45 -5.25 -68.17
N ARG A 228 30.22 -5.76 -68.40
CA ARG A 228 29.69 -7.16 -68.36
C ARG A 228 29.15 -7.60 -66.99
N SER A 229 28.03 -8.34 -66.87
CA SER A 229 27.35 -9.24 -67.80
C SER A 229 25.86 -9.39 -67.48
N ASP A 230 25.12 -9.73 -68.53
CA ASP A 230 23.71 -10.08 -68.66
C ASP A 230 23.12 -10.99 -67.57
N THR A 231 21.88 -10.72 -67.14
CA THR A 231 20.73 -11.62 -67.32
C THR A 231 19.42 -10.98 -66.81
N ALA A 232 18.45 -10.89 -67.72
CA ALA A 232 17.01 -10.73 -67.46
C ALA A 232 16.36 -12.14 -67.56
N PRO A 233 15.07 -12.41 -67.19
CA PRO A 233 13.93 -11.49 -67.26
C PRO A 233 12.87 -11.51 -66.11
N THR A 234 12.14 -10.39 -66.08
CA THR A 234 10.75 -9.99 -65.70
C THR A 234 9.62 -11.06 -65.65
N PRO A 235 8.34 -10.70 -65.33
CA PRO A 235 7.76 -9.60 -64.51
C PRO A 235 6.53 -9.98 -63.62
N GLY A 236 6.04 -9.01 -62.83
CA GLY A 236 4.61 -8.84 -62.49
C GLY A 236 4.21 -9.26 -61.07
N ILE A 237 3.29 -8.64 -60.34
CA ILE A 237 2.27 -7.63 -60.64
C ILE A 237 1.82 -7.00 -59.29
N ASP A 238 1.67 -5.67 -59.28
CA ASP A 238 0.66 -4.82 -58.63
C ASP A 238 0.15 -4.98 -57.17
N ALA A 239 0.19 -3.81 -56.52
CA ALA A 239 -0.92 -3.11 -55.82
C ALA A 239 -1.37 -3.51 -54.40
N THR A 240 -0.92 -2.66 -53.48
CA THR A 240 -1.55 -1.99 -52.30
C THR A 240 -3.09 -1.75 -52.41
N PRO A 241 -3.81 -1.20 -51.39
CA PRO A 241 -3.95 -1.45 -49.94
C PRO A 241 -5.44 -1.55 -49.44
N ALA A 242 -5.60 -1.67 -48.11
CA ALA A 242 -6.57 -0.95 -47.25
C ALA A 242 -7.89 -1.60 -46.76
N ALA A 243 -8.30 -1.07 -45.59
CA ALA A 243 -9.63 -1.04 -44.93
C ALA A 243 -10.08 -2.31 -44.18
N SER A 244 -10.32 -2.26 -42.86
CA SER A 244 -11.38 -1.56 -42.10
C SER A 244 -12.77 -2.21 -42.23
N SER A 245 -13.28 -2.77 -41.13
CA SER A 245 -14.68 -3.10 -40.77
C SER A 245 -14.63 -4.16 -39.64
N ALA A 246 -15.50 -4.28 -38.65
CA ALA A 246 -16.71 -3.58 -38.25
C ALA A 246 -17.04 -4.01 -36.80
N SER A 247 -17.68 -3.14 -36.02
CA SER A 247 -18.70 -3.51 -35.00
C SER A 247 -20.09 -3.23 -35.64
N PRO A 248 -21.26 -3.38 -34.99
CA PRO A 248 -21.66 -3.92 -33.68
C PRO A 248 -22.95 -4.81 -33.74
N THR A 249 -23.44 -5.38 -32.62
CA THR A 249 -24.89 -5.64 -32.39
C THR A 249 -25.22 -6.00 -30.93
N GLY A 250 -26.00 -5.15 -30.25
CA GLY A 250 -27.39 -5.45 -29.82
C GLY A 250 -27.70 -6.28 -28.56
N PRO A 251 -28.56 -5.79 -27.62
CA PRO A 251 -28.89 -6.43 -26.33
C PRO A 251 -30.27 -7.12 -26.29
N LEU A 252 -30.53 -7.99 -25.29
CA LEU A 252 -31.89 -8.43 -24.92
C LEU A 252 -32.07 -8.63 -23.40
N SER A 253 -33.31 -8.40 -22.97
CA SER A 253 -33.87 -8.18 -21.64
C SER A 253 -34.78 -9.35 -21.19
N ALA A 254 -34.85 -9.63 -19.88
CA ALA A 254 -36.01 -10.19 -19.10
C ALA A 254 -35.47 -10.65 -17.72
N ALA A 255 -35.90 -10.16 -16.53
CA ALA A 255 -37.20 -10.16 -15.87
C ALA A 255 -37.65 -11.51 -15.23
N GLY A 256 -37.30 -11.70 -13.94
CA GLY A 256 -38.03 -12.45 -12.89
C GLY A 256 -37.88 -13.98 -12.80
N PRO A 257 -38.12 -14.64 -11.62
CA PRO A 257 -38.85 -14.15 -10.44
C PRO A 257 -38.14 -14.29 -9.07
N ALA A 258 -38.85 -13.80 -8.04
CA ALA A 258 -38.51 -13.63 -6.62
C ALA A 258 -38.28 -14.92 -5.79
N PRO A 259 -37.66 -14.85 -4.59
CA PRO A 259 -37.32 -16.01 -3.77
C PRO A 259 -38.49 -16.55 -2.93
N VAL A 260 -38.51 -17.87 -2.74
CA VAL A 260 -39.42 -18.67 -1.90
C VAL A 260 -39.07 -18.54 -0.42
N PRO A 261 -40.04 -18.45 0.52
CA PRO A 261 -39.74 -18.40 1.95
C PRO A 261 -39.80 -19.77 2.67
N ALA A 262 -38.93 -19.88 3.68
CA ALA A 262 -39.01 -20.63 4.94
C ALA A 262 -38.99 -22.17 4.96
N SER A 263 -38.05 -22.73 5.75
CA SER A 263 -38.32 -23.59 6.92
C SER A 263 -36.99 -23.99 7.60
N GLY A 264 -36.57 -23.23 8.62
CA GLY A 264 -35.53 -23.64 9.55
C GLY A 264 -36.16 -24.16 10.85
N PRO A 265 -35.62 -25.21 11.49
CA PRO A 265 -36.16 -25.73 12.74
C PRO A 265 -35.97 -24.74 13.90
N ALA A 266 -36.94 -24.73 14.82
CA ALA A 266 -37.02 -23.86 15.98
C ALA A 266 -35.79 -23.94 16.91
N PRO A 267 -35.43 -22.84 17.62
CA PRO A 267 -34.36 -22.87 18.59
C PRO A 267 -34.76 -23.67 19.84
N VAL A 268 -33.90 -24.59 20.23
CA VAL A 268 -33.95 -25.32 21.51
C VAL A 268 -33.63 -24.34 22.64
N SER A 269 -34.57 -24.18 23.57
CA SER A 269 -34.42 -23.43 24.81
C SER A 269 -33.39 -24.10 25.72
N THR A 270 -32.23 -23.47 25.94
CA THR A 270 -31.34 -23.82 27.04
C THR A 270 -31.82 -23.14 28.33
N PRO A 271 -31.92 -23.85 29.46
CA PRO A 271 -32.33 -23.25 30.73
C PRO A 271 -31.23 -22.36 31.32
N GLU A 272 -31.68 -21.23 31.84
CA GLU A 272 -30.95 -20.22 32.61
C GLU A 272 -30.36 -20.83 33.90
N PRO A 273 -29.06 -20.61 34.21
CA PRO A 273 -28.52 -21.01 35.50
C PRO A 273 -28.96 -20.02 36.59
N ALA A 274 -29.63 -20.57 37.60
CA ALA A 274 -30.13 -19.88 38.78
C ALA A 274 -29.03 -19.07 39.50
N ALA A 275 -29.41 -17.87 39.91
CA ALA A 275 -28.67 -17.04 40.84
C ALA A 275 -28.48 -17.79 42.17
N VAL A 276 -27.22 -17.96 42.59
CA VAL A 276 -26.88 -18.41 43.93
C VAL A 276 -26.58 -17.18 44.77
N ASP A 277 -27.38 -17.01 45.80
CA ASP A 277 -27.26 -16.02 46.87
C ASP A 277 -25.85 -16.00 47.48
N ALA A 278 -25.17 -14.86 47.36
CA ALA A 278 -23.99 -14.53 48.15
C ALA A 278 -24.44 -13.80 49.41
N ALA A 279 -24.89 -14.56 50.40
CA ALA A 279 -25.19 -14.07 51.74
C ALA A 279 -24.81 -15.13 52.78
N ASP A 280 -23.51 -15.34 53.00
CA ASP A 280 -22.98 -15.67 54.34
C ASP A 280 -21.45 -15.69 54.35
N ALA A 281 -20.82 -14.61 54.78
CA ALA A 281 -19.44 -14.60 55.30
C ALA A 281 -19.12 -13.25 55.96
N ALA A 282 -19.85 -12.92 57.03
CA ALA A 282 -19.44 -11.89 57.98
C ALA A 282 -19.41 -12.48 59.39
N GLY A 283 -18.22 -12.88 59.83
CA GLY A 283 -17.96 -13.39 61.18
C GLY A 283 -16.45 -13.40 61.47
N THR A 284 -15.92 -12.27 61.92
CA THR A 284 -14.66 -12.13 62.69
C THR A 284 -14.99 -12.32 64.20
N PRO A 285 -14.05 -12.31 65.18
CA PRO A 285 -12.57 -12.34 65.17
C PRO A 285 -11.96 -13.30 66.25
N GLU A 286 -10.69 -13.05 66.62
CA GLU A 286 -9.79 -13.71 67.61
C GLU A 286 -8.83 -14.72 66.96
N GLY A 287 -7.50 -14.65 67.12
CA GLY A 287 -6.62 -13.98 68.07
C GLY A 287 -5.39 -14.90 68.24
N ALA A 288 -4.24 -14.35 68.63
CA ALA A 288 -3.02 -15.08 69.02
C ALA A 288 -2.22 -15.75 67.86
N ILE A 289 -0.88 -15.76 67.76
CA ILE A 289 0.24 -15.50 68.69
C ILE A 289 1.52 -15.30 67.85
N LEU A 290 2.39 -14.39 68.32
CA LEU A 290 3.79 -14.23 67.92
C LEU A 290 4.60 -15.54 68.04
N ARG A 291 5.57 -15.78 67.16
CA ARG A 291 6.97 -16.07 67.54
C ARG A 291 7.92 -16.17 66.34
N ARG A 292 8.93 -15.29 66.39
CA ARG A 292 10.31 -15.32 65.86
C ARG A 292 10.53 -15.44 64.35
#